data_AF-A0A419F852-F1
#
_entry.id   AF-A0A419F852-F1
#
_cell.length_a   1.000
_cell.length_b   1.000
_cell.length_c   1.000
_cell.angle_alpha   90.00
_cell.angle_beta   90.00
_cell.angle_gamma   90.00
#
_symmetry.space_group_name_H-M   'P 1'
#
loop_
_entity.id
_entity.type
_entity.pdbx_description
1 polymer ?
#
loop_
_entity_poly.entity_id
_entity_poly.type
_entity_poly.pdbx_seq_one_letter_code
_entity_poly.pdbx_strand_id
1 'polypeptide(L)' 'MAENKVVCPLCGSEVSRESFKLHFDTEKYVLNRISQEHPDWKESDGSCKKCLQYYMTLGEK' A
#
# COMPACT_ATOMS: atom_id res chain seq x y z
N MET A 1 -28.65 -4.71 7.83
CA MET A 1 -27.30 -5.23 7.53
C MET A 1 -26.33 -4.24 8.15
N ALA A 2 -25.50 -4.65 9.11
CA ALA A 2 -24.63 -3.72 9.82
C ALA A 2 -23.48 -3.31 8.88
N GLU A 3 -23.43 -2.03 8.53
CA GLU A 3 -22.32 -1.47 7.76
C GLU A 3 -21.05 -1.55 8.62
N ASN A 4 -20.21 -2.54 8.36
CA ASN A 4 -18.97 -2.76 9.09
C ASN A 4 -17.91 -1.75 8.63
N LYS A 5 -18.07 -0.51 9.07
CA LYS A 5 -17.17 0.61 8.77
C LYS A 5 -16.00 0.63 9.76
N VAL A 6 -14.82 0.98 9.25
CA VAL A 6 -13.57 1.08 10.00
C VAL A 6 -12.93 2.42 9.66
N VAL A 7 -12.28 3.05 10.65
CA VAL A 7 -11.49 4.26 10.42
C VAL A 7 -10.09 3.83 10.00
N CYS A 8 -9.64 4.30 8.83
CA CYS A 8 -8.27 4.06 8.38
C CYS A 8 -7.29 4.83 9.28
N PRO A 9 -6.29 4.18 9.91
CA PRO A 9 -5.34 4.87 10.79
C PRO A 9 -4.34 5.75 10.03
N LEU A 10 -4.27 5.65 8.69
CA LEU A 10 -3.32 6.40 7.86
C LEU A 10 -3.94 7.70 7.32
N CYS A 11 -5.16 7.64 6.78
CA CYS A 11 -5.83 8.80 6.20
C CYS A 11 -6.98 9.36 7.06
N GLY A 12 -7.40 8.66 8.11
CA GLY A 12 -8.47 9.09 9.01
C GLY A 12 -9.88 8.90 8.46
N SER A 13 -10.04 8.41 7.22
CA SER A 13 -11.35 8.21 6.59
C SER A 13 -12.11 7.02 7.15
N GLU A 14 -13.42 7.18 7.34
CA GLU A 14 -14.34 6.07 7.61
C GLU A 14 -14.65 5.33 6.29
N VAL A 15 -14.29 4.05 6.24
CA VAL A 15 -14.42 3.21 5.05
C VAL A 15 -15.02 1.86 5.41
N SER A 16 -15.67 1.18 4.46
CA SER A 16 -16.11 -0.19 4.68
C SER A 16 -14.91 -1.12 4.92
N ARG A 17 -15.05 -2.11 5.80
CA ARG A 17 -13.99 -3.10 6.08
C ARG A 17 -13.49 -3.79 4.80
N GLU A 18 -14.38 -4.08 3.86
CA GLU A 18 -14.03 -4.66 2.56
C GLU A 18 -13.16 -3.74 1.73
N SER A 19 -13.52 -2.45 1.63
CA SER A 19 -12.73 -1.43 0.95
C SER A 19 -11.36 -1.24 1.60
N PHE A 20 -11.30 -1.22 2.94
CA PHE A 20 -10.04 -1.17 3.67
C PHE A 20 -9.13 -2.35 3.35
N LYS A 21 -9.68 -3.57 3.42
CA LYS A 21 -8.93 -4.79 3.12
C LYS A 21 -8.45 -4.80 1.67
N LEU A 22 -9.33 -4.47 0.72
CA LEU A 22 -8.99 -4.43 -0.70
C LEU A 22 -7.88 -3.42 -0.98
N HIS A 23 -7.99 -2.21 -0.43
CA HIS A 23 -6.97 -1.18 -0.58
C HIS A 23 -5.62 -1.69 -0.05
N PHE A 24 -5.57 -2.17 1.19
CA PHE A 24 -4.35 -2.70 1.81
C PHE A 24 -3.70 -3.84 1.01
N ASP A 25 -4.50 -4.83 0.58
CA ASP A 25 -3.98 -5.97 -0.22
C ASP A 25 -3.44 -5.50 -1.56
N THR A 26 -4.13 -4.55 -2.21
CA THR A 26 -3.70 -3.97 -3.49
C THR A 26 -2.39 -3.21 -3.36
N GLU A 27 -2.27 -2.31 -2.38
CA GLU A 27 -1.03 -1.56 -2.14
C GLU A 27 0.15 -2.50 -1.86
N LYS A 28 -0.09 -3.51 -1.01
CA LYS A 28 0.91 -4.53 -0.69
C LYS A 28 1.35 -5.31 -1.93
N TYR A 29 0.41 -5.72 -2.78
CA TYR A 29 0.71 -6.41 -4.03
C TYR A 29 1.57 -5.56 -4.96
N VAL A 30 1.19 -4.30 -5.17
CA VAL A 30 1.93 -3.38 -6.05
C VAL A 30 3.35 -3.13 -5.53
N LEU A 31 3.51 -2.85 -4.23
CA LEU A 31 4.83 -2.66 -3.62
C LEU A 31 5.71 -3.93 -3.73
N ASN A 32 5.10 -5.11 -3.57
CA ASN A 32 5.82 -6.37 -3.74
C ASN A 32 6.32 -6.55 -5.18
N ARG A 33 5.47 -6.25 -6.17
CA ARG A 33 5.83 -6.30 -7.60
C ARG A 33 6.98 -5.35 -7.91
N ILE A 34 6.88 -4.08 -7.49
CA ILE A 34 7.95 -3.07 -7.66
C ILE A 34 9.26 -3.57 -7.05
N SER A 35 9.22 -4.15 -5.85
CA SER A 35 10.41 -4.70 -5.20
C SER A 35 11.02 -5.90 -5.92
N GLN A 36 10.21 -6.72 -6.59
CA GLN A 36 10.71 -7.85 -7.39
C GLN A 36 11.31 -7.40 -8.73
N GLU A 37 10.75 -6.36 -9.33
CA GLU A 37 11.27 -5.77 -10.57
C GLU A 37 12.54 -4.95 -10.33
N HIS A 38 12.72 -4.42 -9.11
CA HIS A 38 13.90 -3.64 -8.71
C HIS A 38 14.58 -4.21 -7.46
N PRO A 39 15.23 -5.38 -7.56
CA PRO A 39 15.92 -5.98 -6.41
C PRO A 39 17.06 -5.10 -5.88
N ASP A 40 17.68 -4.29 -6.75
CA ASP A 40 18.75 -3.34 -6.41
C ASP A 40 18.28 -2.16 -5.54
N TRP A 41 16.96 -1.96 -5.42
CA TRP A 41 16.38 -0.92 -4.57
C TRP A 41 16.21 -1.37 -3.12
N LYS A 42 16.40 -2.66 -2.86
CA LYS A 42 16.27 -3.25 -1.54
C LYS A 42 17.51 -2.94 -0.71
N GLU A 43 17.30 -2.37 0.45
CA GLU A 43 18.34 -2.04 1.42
C GLU A 43 18.76 -3.31 2.19
N SER A 44 19.91 -3.28 2.85
CA SER A 44 20.47 -4.46 3.55
C SER A 44 19.57 -4.99 4.68
N ASP A 45 18.68 -4.17 5.22
CA ASP A 45 17.67 -4.54 6.23
C ASP A 45 16.42 -5.20 5.60
N GLY A 46 16.36 -5.28 4.27
CA GLY A 46 15.22 -5.83 3.53
C GLY A 46 14.10 -4.82 3.26
N SER A 47 14.23 -3.59 3.77
CA SER A 47 13.38 -2.45 3.42
C SER A 47 13.64 -1.98 1.98
N CYS A 48 12.66 -1.29 1.39
CA CYS A 48 12.82 -0.71 0.05
C CYS A 48 12.20 0.69 0.00
N LYS A 49 12.92 1.69 0.52
CA LYS A 49 12.43 3.08 0.52
C LYS A 49 12.16 3.61 -0.91
N LYS A 50 12.98 3.21 -1.87
CA LYS A 50 12.80 3.57 -3.29
C LYS A 50 11.52 2.99 -3.89
N CYS A 51 11.13 1.77 -3.50
CA CYS A 51 9.87 1.16 -3.94
C CYS A 51 8.67 2.01 -3.51
N LEU A 52 8.68 2.48 -2.26
CA LEU A 52 7.63 3.34 -1.72
C LEU A 52 7.59 4.70 -2.43
N GLN A 53 8.76 5.32 -2.64
CA GLN A 53 8.87 6.58 -3.38
C GLN A 53 8.31 6.47 -4.80
N TYR A 54 8.70 5.41 -5.52
CA TYR A 54 8.18 5.14 -6.86
C TYR A 54 6.66 4.91 -6.84
N TYR A 55 6.17 4.12 -5.90
CA TYR A 55 4.73 3.89 -5.74
C TYR A 55 3.94 5.19 -5.55
N MET A 56 4.41 6.12 -4.71
CA MET A 56 3.74 7.40 -4.48
C MET A 56 3.63 8.23 -5.77
N THR A 57 4.67 8.22 -6.63
CA THR A 57 4.61 8.94 -7.92
C THR A 57 3.60 8.36 -8.91
N LEU A 58 3.17 7.10 -8.75
CA LEU A 58 2.15 6.48 -9.60
C LEU A 58 0.73 6.96 -9.26
N GLY A 59 0.50 7.38 -8.00
CA GLY A 59 -0.81 7.84 -7.53
C GLY A 59 -1.14 9.31 -7.78
N GLU A 60 -0.17 10.09 -8.28
CA GLU A 60 -0.32 11.53 -8.58
C GLU A 60 -0.78 11.82 -10.03
N LYS A 61 -1.24 10.80 -10.76
CA LYS A 61 -1.76 10.93 -12.13
C LYS A 61 -3.28 10.90 -12.18
#